data_AF-A0A059X5X4-F1
#
_entry.id   AF-A0A059X5X4-F1
#
_cell.length_a   1.000
_cell.length_b   1.000
_cell.length_c   1.000
_cell.angle_alpha   90.00
_cell.angle_beta   90.00
_cell.angle_gamma   90.00
#
_symmetry.space_group_name_H-M   'P 1'
#
loop_
_entity.id
_entity.type
_entity.pdbx_description
1 polymer ?
#
loop_
_entity_poly.entity_id
_entity_poly.type
_entity_poly.pdbx_seq_one_letter_code
_entity_poly.pdbx_strand_id
1 'polypeptide(L)'
;GFGTADGGMLVEASGQDPRGEPRVVRWWLKATNGDGPYVPVIPTAALIEALTLGGRLRGGARSAAGIVGLEQIKPWFEGLAIETKQMAFRGEKPLYRRVMGDGFDRLPEVTRRLHRGRPAVLAEGEAVVAPAENAFSKFLARRFGLPLDEGRMPIRVVIESRDGREHWTRFFADKPTRSVMSLAAKGVIEEHFGPVAVRMTLVPRSDGLDMQRVSGRIWGVPLPGFLLPTIKAEERVDEGGRHRFDVEIRLPLLGRLVAYRGYL
;
A
#
# COMPACT_ATOMS: atom_id res chain seq x y z
N GLY A 1 -15.21 7.83 -18.20
CA GLY A 1 -16.39 7.47 -17.40
C GLY A 1 -16.73 8.65 -16.52
N PHE A 2 -18.01 9.00 -16.45
CA PHE A 2 -18.48 10.05 -15.54
C PHE A 2 -18.32 9.56 -14.08
N GLY A 3 -17.85 10.43 -13.18
CA GLY A 3 -17.71 10.11 -11.76
C GLY A 3 -19.05 9.78 -11.12
N THR A 4 -19.04 8.99 -10.05
CA THR A 4 -20.25 8.75 -9.25
C THR A 4 -20.49 9.92 -8.28
N ALA A 5 -21.70 10.01 -7.74
CA ALA A 5 -22.04 10.94 -6.66
C ALA A 5 -21.55 10.44 -5.28
N ASP A 6 -20.84 9.32 -5.24
CA ASP A 6 -20.35 8.71 -4.01
C ASP A 6 -19.05 9.39 -3.56
N GLY A 7 -19.01 9.76 -2.28
CA GLY A 7 -17.86 10.31 -1.60
C GLY A 7 -17.34 9.35 -0.52
N GLY A 8 -16.08 9.52 -0.15
CA GLY A 8 -15.50 8.75 0.94
C GLY A 8 -14.36 9.49 1.62
N MET A 9 -14.18 9.20 2.90
CA MET A 9 -13.03 9.65 3.68
C MET A 9 -12.46 8.47 4.44
N LEU A 10 -11.14 8.36 4.46
CA LEU A 10 -10.39 7.39 5.24
C LEU A 10 -9.39 8.14 6.09
N VAL A 11 -9.48 7.96 7.40
CA VAL A 11 -8.52 8.47 8.36
C VAL A 11 -7.87 7.28 9.05
N GLU A 12 -6.55 7.27 9.13
CA GLU A 12 -5.85 6.26 9.90
C GLU A 12 -4.76 6.88 10.76
N ALA A 13 -4.69 6.41 12.00
CA ALA A 13 -3.68 6.78 12.97
C ALA A 13 -2.94 5.53 13.43
N SER A 14 -1.61 5.58 13.40
CA SER A 14 -0.72 4.57 13.97
C SER A 14 0.07 5.16 15.13
N GLY A 15 0.36 4.34 16.13
CA GLY A 15 1.09 4.75 17.32
C GLY A 15 1.35 3.57 18.25
N GLN A 16 1.73 3.88 19.48
CA GLN A 16 1.83 2.90 20.56
C GLN A 16 0.67 3.12 21.53
N ASP A 17 0.15 2.04 22.11
CA ASP A 17 -0.77 2.14 23.24
C ASP A 17 0.01 2.45 24.55
N PRO A 18 -0.68 2.67 25.69
CA PRO A 18 0.00 2.96 26.96
C PRO A 18 0.94 1.86 27.47
N ARG A 19 0.92 0.66 26.88
CA ARG A 19 1.82 -0.46 27.20
C ARG A 19 3.01 -0.52 26.24
N GLY A 20 3.14 0.44 25.32
CA GLY A 20 4.17 0.44 24.28
C GLY A 20 3.84 -0.45 23.08
N GLU A 21 2.66 -1.09 23.05
CA GLU A 21 2.32 -2.02 21.98
C GLU A 21 1.87 -1.27 20.73
N PRO A 22 2.39 -1.63 19.53
CA PRO A 22 1.97 -1.01 18.28
C PRO A 22 0.46 -1.16 18.04
N ARG A 23 -0.20 -0.01 17.85
CA ARG A 23 -1.63 0.09 17.60
C ARG A 23 -1.90 0.92 16.35
N VAL A 24 -2.89 0.47 15.60
CA VAL A 24 -3.39 1.15 14.41
C VAL A 24 -4.91 1.26 14.52
N VAL A 25 -5.45 2.45 14.27
CA VAL A 25 -6.88 2.72 14.27
C VAL A 25 -7.24 3.36 12.94
N ARG A 26 -8.11 2.67 12.20
CA ARG A 26 -8.70 3.13 10.93
C ARG A 26 -10.13 3.55 11.19
N TRP A 27 -10.50 4.69 10.66
CA TRP A 27 -11.88 5.15 10.60
C TRP A 27 -12.20 5.51 9.15
N TRP A 28 -13.32 5.03 8.64
CA TRP A 28 -13.79 5.42 7.32
C TRP A 28 -15.22 5.92 7.37
N LEU A 29 -15.53 6.80 6.42
CA LEU A 29 -16.85 7.30 6.10
C LEU A 29 -17.10 7.07 4.62
N LYS A 30 -18.28 6.55 4.30
CA LYS A 30 -18.78 6.42 2.94
C LYS A 30 -20.10 7.18 2.85
N ALA A 31 -20.19 8.13 1.93
CA ALA A 31 -21.42 8.85 1.62
C ALA A 31 -21.86 8.46 0.21
N THR A 32 -23.01 7.81 0.09
CA THR A 32 -23.58 7.37 -1.19
C THR A 32 -24.80 8.19 -1.55
N ASN A 33 -25.42 7.93 -2.71
CA ASN A 33 -26.67 8.57 -3.14
C ASN A 33 -26.58 10.11 -3.24
N GLY A 34 -25.38 10.66 -3.40
CA GLY A 34 -25.17 12.11 -3.50
C GLY A 34 -25.13 12.86 -2.17
N ASP A 35 -25.08 12.18 -1.02
CA ASP A 35 -25.05 12.83 0.30
C ASP A 35 -23.66 13.33 0.73
N GLY A 36 -22.64 13.17 -0.14
CA GLY A 36 -21.28 13.67 0.09
C GLY A 36 -21.20 15.15 0.51
N PRO A 37 -21.96 16.08 -0.08
CA PRO A 37 -21.95 17.50 0.30
C PRO A 37 -22.39 17.79 1.73
N TYR A 38 -23.13 16.89 2.39
CA TYR A 38 -23.53 17.08 3.80
C TYR A 38 -22.40 16.80 4.79
N VAL A 39 -21.44 15.93 4.43
CA VAL A 39 -20.33 15.50 5.29
C VAL A 39 -19.58 16.67 5.95
N PRO A 40 -19.16 17.75 5.24
CA PRO A 40 -18.47 18.88 5.87
C PRO A 40 -19.40 19.79 6.70
N VAL A 41 -20.71 19.78 6.47
CA VAL A 41 -21.66 20.69 7.14
C VAL A 41 -22.17 20.10 8.46
N ILE A 42 -22.32 18.79 8.54
CA ILE A 42 -22.84 18.08 9.72
C ILE A 42 -22.08 18.43 11.03
N PRO A 43 -20.73 18.46 11.08
CA PRO A 43 -20.02 18.86 12.29
C PRO A 43 -20.35 20.29 12.75
N THR A 44 -20.69 21.17 11.81
CA THR A 44 -21.12 22.54 12.11
C THR A 44 -22.51 22.54 12.75
N ALA A 45 -23.43 21.71 12.24
CA ALA A 45 -24.78 21.58 12.80
C ALA A 45 -24.74 21.03 14.24
N ALA A 46 -23.96 19.96 14.47
CA ALA A 46 -23.74 19.40 15.81
C ALA A 46 -23.10 20.43 16.77
N LEU A 47 -22.18 21.27 16.27
CA LEU A 47 -21.58 22.33 17.06
C LEU A 47 -22.59 23.44 17.42
N ILE A 48 -23.43 23.85 16.48
CA ILE A 48 -24.48 24.85 16.73
C ILE A 48 -25.43 24.35 17.81
N GLU A 49 -25.88 23.10 17.75
CA GLU A 49 -26.71 22.48 18.79
C GLU A 49 -26.01 22.44 20.16
N ALA A 50 -24.73 22.04 20.20
CA ALA A 50 -23.97 22.06 21.45
C ALA A 50 -23.89 23.47 22.07
N LEU A 51 -23.78 24.51 21.24
CA LEU A 51 -23.78 25.91 21.68
C LEU A 51 -25.15 26.37 22.18
N THR A 52 -26.24 25.99 21.52
CA THR A 52 -27.60 26.36 21.96
C THR A 52 -27.99 25.69 23.27
N LEU A 53 -27.43 24.51 23.56
CA LEU A 53 -27.59 23.80 24.84
C LEU A 53 -26.63 24.30 25.95
N GLY A 54 -25.97 25.45 25.76
CA GLY A 54 -25.12 26.09 26.77
C GLY A 54 -23.63 25.72 26.71
N GLY A 55 -23.21 24.98 25.68
CA GLY A 55 -21.79 24.76 25.39
C GLY A 55 -21.06 26.07 25.12
N ARG A 56 -19.75 26.12 25.43
CA ARG A 56 -18.92 27.31 25.23
C ARG A 56 -17.69 26.98 24.41
N LEU A 57 -17.38 27.86 23.47
CA LEU A 57 -16.13 27.82 22.70
C LEU A 57 -15.13 28.79 23.29
N ARG A 58 -13.84 28.43 23.23
CA ARG A 58 -12.76 29.38 23.46
C ARG A 58 -12.81 30.49 22.39
N GLY A 59 -12.37 31.70 22.71
CA GLY A 59 -12.18 32.77 21.72
C GLY A 59 -10.92 32.54 20.87
N GLY A 60 -10.86 33.16 19.69
CA GLY A 60 -9.66 33.20 18.82
C GLY A 60 -9.56 32.09 17.77
N ALA A 61 -8.75 32.33 16.73
CA ALA A 61 -8.51 31.41 15.62
C ALA A 61 -7.69 30.18 16.08
N ARG A 62 -8.14 28.97 15.72
CA ARG A 62 -7.52 27.69 16.09
C ARG A 62 -8.02 26.55 15.21
N SER A 63 -7.39 25.38 15.34
CA SER A 63 -7.90 24.13 14.76
C SER A 63 -9.29 23.79 15.30
N ALA A 64 -10.17 23.31 14.40
CA ALA A 64 -11.47 22.76 14.77
C ALA A 64 -11.40 21.32 15.30
N ALA A 65 -10.23 20.68 15.22
CA ALA A 65 -10.05 19.31 15.68
C ALA A 65 -10.37 19.18 17.18
N GLY A 66 -11.25 18.24 17.51
CA GLY A 66 -11.67 17.97 18.89
C GLY A 66 -12.68 18.97 19.48
N ILE A 67 -13.17 19.95 18.71
CA ILE A 67 -14.24 20.86 19.17
C ILE A 67 -15.57 20.12 19.37
N VAL A 68 -15.90 19.21 18.44
CA VAL A 68 -17.04 18.29 18.54
C VAL A 68 -16.53 16.87 18.39
N GLY A 69 -17.05 15.97 19.22
CA GLY A 69 -16.73 14.54 19.16
C GLY A 69 -17.54 13.80 18.09
N LEU A 70 -17.02 12.67 17.61
CA LEU A 70 -17.75 11.81 16.66
C LEU A 70 -19.11 11.36 17.20
N GLU A 71 -19.23 11.09 18.49
CA GLU A 71 -20.51 10.69 19.10
C GLU A 71 -21.57 11.80 19.06
N GLN A 72 -21.16 13.07 19.10
CA GLN A 72 -22.09 14.20 18.96
C GLN A 72 -22.51 14.43 17.50
N ILE A 73 -21.67 13.98 16.56
CA ILE A 73 -21.91 14.08 15.13
C ILE A 73 -22.84 12.96 14.64
N LYS A 74 -22.70 11.74 15.16
CA LYS A 74 -23.42 10.55 14.67
C LYS A 74 -24.95 10.70 14.56
N PRO A 75 -25.68 11.33 15.51
CA PRO A 75 -27.13 11.50 15.38
C PRO A 75 -27.54 12.25 14.11
N TRP A 76 -26.71 13.18 13.66
CA TRP A 76 -26.94 13.99 12.46
C TRP A 76 -26.73 13.22 11.14
N PHE A 77 -26.36 11.93 11.20
CA PHE A 77 -26.37 11.04 10.03
C PHE A 77 -27.74 10.44 9.75
N GLU A 78 -28.70 10.57 10.67
CA GLU A 78 -30.05 10.02 10.50
C GLU A 78 -30.70 10.57 9.22
N GLY A 79 -31.23 9.66 8.39
CA GLY A 79 -31.84 10.00 7.10
C GLY A 79 -30.86 10.22 5.93
N LEU A 80 -29.55 10.18 6.17
CA LEU A 80 -28.53 10.29 5.13
C LEU A 80 -27.93 8.92 4.80
N ALA A 81 -27.52 8.71 3.56
CA ALA A 81 -26.79 7.53 3.11
C ALA A 81 -25.30 7.61 3.48
N ILE A 82 -25.03 7.87 4.77
CA ILE A 82 -23.70 8.00 5.36
C ILE A 82 -23.46 6.80 6.28
N GLU A 83 -22.43 6.02 5.97
CA GLU A 83 -21.95 4.92 6.80
C GLU A 83 -20.57 5.27 7.36
N THR A 84 -20.36 4.97 8.65
CA THR A 84 -19.04 5.10 9.27
C THR A 84 -18.66 3.82 10.01
N LYS A 85 -17.37 3.50 10.03
CA LYS A 85 -16.86 2.35 10.78
C LYS A 85 -15.47 2.64 11.32
N GLN A 86 -15.25 2.25 12.57
CA GLN A 86 -13.94 2.24 13.20
C GLN A 86 -13.42 0.81 13.31
N MET A 87 -12.16 0.60 12.97
CA MET A 87 -11.46 -0.66 13.11
C MET A 87 -10.14 -0.41 13.84
N ALA A 88 -9.95 -1.07 14.98
CA ALA A 88 -8.68 -1.06 15.69
C ALA A 88 -7.96 -2.37 15.41
N PHE A 89 -6.77 -2.28 14.82
CA PHE A 89 -5.94 -3.43 14.54
C PHE A 89 -4.87 -3.55 15.63
N ARG A 90 -5.05 -4.49 16.56
CA ARG A 90 -4.04 -4.86 17.56
C ARG A 90 -3.18 -6.00 17.02
N GLY A 91 -1.86 -5.87 17.10
CA GLY A 91 -0.94 -7.01 16.91
C GLY A 91 -0.94 -7.72 15.55
N GLU A 92 -1.61 -7.22 14.51
CA GLU A 92 -1.48 -7.76 13.14
C GLU A 92 -0.03 -7.62 12.65
N LYS A 93 0.66 -8.75 12.64
CA LYS A 93 2.05 -8.83 12.19
C LYS A 93 2.11 -8.43 10.71
N PRO A 94 3.11 -7.64 10.28
CA PRO A 94 3.29 -7.27 8.88
C PRO A 94 3.36 -8.51 7.99
N LEU A 95 2.97 -8.40 6.72
CA LEU A 95 2.91 -9.57 5.82
C LEU A 95 4.26 -10.29 5.79
N TYR A 96 5.35 -9.55 5.63
CA TYR A 96 6.71 -10.08 5.60
C TYR A 96 7.08 -10.79 6.92
N ARG A 97 6.67 -10.27 8.07
CA ARG A 97 6.85 -10.96 9.37
C ARG A 97 6.03 -12.24 9.46
N ARG A 98 4.81 -12.26 8.92
CA ARG A 98 3.97 -13.47 8.87
C ARG A 98 4.56 -14.54 7.95
N VAL A 99 5.20 -14.14 6.85
CA VAL A 99 5.84 -15.03 5.89
C VAL A 99 7.15 -15.60 6.46
N MET A 100 8.06 -14.76 6.95
CA MET A 100 9.41 -15.16 7.36
C MET A 100 9.55 -15.54 8.85
N GLY A 101 8.58 -15.19 9.69
CA GLY A 101 8.72 -15.31 11.15
C GLY A 101 9.88 -14.46 11.66
N ASP A 102 10.72 -15.04 12.52
CA ASP A 102 11.86 -14.37 13.15
C ASP A 102 12.96 -13.97 12.16
N GLY A 103 12.93 -14.52 10.93
CA GLY A 103 13.78 -14.05 9.84
C GLY A 103 13.58 -12.56 9.51
N PHE A 104 12.39 -12.03 9.78
CA PHE A 104 12.10 -10.60 9.62
C PHE A 104 12.95 -9.71 10.54
N ASP A 105 13.25 -10.17 11.77
CA ASP A 105 14.00 -9.37 12.73
C ASP A 105 15.50 -9.28 12.37
N ARG A 106 15.98 -10.12 11.45
CA ARG A 106 17.35 -10.09 10.91
C ARG A 106 17.55 -9.09 9.79
N LEU A 107 16.45 -8.57 9.23
CA LEU A 107 16.53 -7.59 8.15
C LEU A 107 17.08 -6.26 8.69
N PRO A 108 17.85 -5.53 7.87
CA PRO A 108 18.26 -4.18 8.20
C PRO A 108 17.06 -3.30 8.57
N GLU A 109 17.27 -2.33 9.46
CA GLU A 109 16.20 -1.49 9.98
C GLU A 109 15.44 -0.76 8.87
N VAL A 110 16.12 -0.19 7.89
CA VAL A 110 15.50 0.51 6.76
C VAL A 110 14.57 -0.42 5.95
N THR A 111 14.98 -1.67 5.73
CA THR A 111 14.17 -2.71 5.08
C THR A 111 12.97 -3.12 5.94
N ARG A 112 13.16 -3.27 7.26
CA ARG A 112 12.05 -3.53 8.19
C ARG A 112 11.05 -2.38 8.21
N ARG A 113 11.50 -1.13 8.10
CA ARG A 113 10.62 0.05 8.03
C ARG A 113 9.79 0.07 6.75
N LEU A 114 10.34 -0.33 5.61
CA LEU A 114 9.58 -0.46 4.37
C LEU A 114 8.49 -1.53 4.51
N HIS A 115 8.81 -2.67 5.13
CA HIS A 115 7.92 -3.81 5.31
C HIS A 115 7.23 -3.86 6.68
N ARG A 116 7.13 -2.72 7.37
CA ARG A 116 6.59 -2.63 8.74
C ARG A 116 5.07 -2.78 8.81
N GLY A 117 4.39 -2.65 7.68
CA GLY A 117 2.94 -2.61 7.56
C GLY A 117 2.25 -1.41 8.24
N ARG A 118 1.05 -1.10 7.72
CA ARG A 118 -0.07 -0.32 8.30
C ARG A 118 0.05 1.22 8.44
N PRO A 119 -0.98 2.01 8.01
CA PRO A 119 -2.01 1.68 6.99
C PRO A 119 -1.36 1.36 5.68
N ALA A 120 -0.33 2.15 5.44
CA ALA A 120 0.32 2.42 4.22
C ALA A 120 1.75 2.76 4.62
N VAL A 121 2.71 2.19 3.92
CA VAL A 121 4.06 2.74 3.91
C VAL A 121 4.19 3.54 2.63
N LEU A 122 4.54 4.82 2.79
CA LEU A 122 4.93 5.68 1.69
C LEU A 122 6.45 5.78 1.70
N ALA A 123 7.06 5.50 0.56
CA ALA A 123 8.50 5.64 0.36
C ALA A 123 8.75 6.30 -1.00
N GLU A 124 9.71 7.20 -1.04
CA GLU A 124 10.02 8.01 -2.22
C GLU A 124 11.52 7.99 -2.48
N GLY A 125 11.89 7.97 -3.74
CA GLY A 125 13.29 8.02 -4.13
C GLY A 125 13.43 8.07 -5.63
N GLU A 126 14.45 7.39 -6.14
CA GLU A 126 14.79 7.47 -7.55
C GLU A 126 15.14 6.10 -8.11
N ALA A 127 14.69 5.83 -9.33
CA ALA A 127 14.94 4.61 -10.06
C ALA A 127 15.58 4.92 -11.42
N VAL A 128 16.52 4.07 -11.83
CA VAL A 128 16.99 3.97 -13.21
C VAL A 128 16.29 2.78 -13.84
N VAL A 129 15.48 3.04 -14.87
CA VAL A 129 14.65 2.05 -15.56
C VAL A 129 15.25 1.70 -16.91
N ALA A 130 15.29 0.40 -17.20
CA ALA A 130 15.48 -0.16 -18.52
C ALA A 130 14.18 -0.88 -18.95
N PRO A 131 13.44 -0.36 -19.95
CA PRO A 131 12.14 -0.90 -20.33
C PRO A 131 12.27 -2.22 -21.10
N ALA A 132 11.11 -2.72 -21.55
CA ALA A 132 11.01 -3.92 -22.38
C ALA A 132 11.83 -3.82 -23.68
N GLU A 133 12.51 -4.92 -24.03
CA GLU A 133 13.45 -4.99 -25.16
C GLU A 133 12.76 -4.99 -26.55
N ASN A 134 11.56 -5.57 -26.67
CA ASN A 134 10.87 -5.74 -27.95
C ASN A 134 9.39 -5.32 -27.90
N ALA A 135 8.77 -5.21 -29.08
CA ALA A 135 7.40 -4.71 -29.23
C ALA A 135 6.36 -5.53 -28.45
N PHE A 136 6.50 -6.85 -28.41
CA PHE A 136 5.57 -7.71 -27.68
C PHE A 136 5.72 -7.57 -26.16
N SER A 137 6.96 -7.53 -25.65
CA SER A 137 7.24 -7.25 -24.25
C SER A 137 6.80 -5.83 -23.86
N LYS A 138 6.91 -4.83 -24.75
CA LYS A 138 6.37 -3.48 -24.53
C LYS A 138 4.84 -3.49 -24.42
N PHE A 139 4.15 -4.26 -25.26
CA PHE A 139 2.70 -4.44 -25.17
C PHE A 139 2.31 -5.06 -23.81
N LEU A 140 2.99 -6.12 -23.38
CA LEU A 140 2.77 -6.73 -22.07
C LEU A 140 3.07 -5.76 -20.93
N ALA A 141 4.21 -5.06 -20.98
CA ALA A 141 4.60 -4.07 -19.99
C ALA A 141 3.53 -2.99 -19.83
N ARG A 142 3.00 -2.46 -20.94
CA ARG A 142 1.87 -1.51 -20.92
C ARG A 142 0.64 -2.11 -20.25
N ARG A 143 0.31 -3.38 -20.53
CA ARG A 143 -0.87 -4.06 -19.96
C ARG A 143 -0.76 -4.29 -18.45
N PHE A 144 0.46 -4.42 -17.94
CA PHE A 144 0.77 -4.54 -16.51
C PHE A 144 1.06 -3.19 -15.83
N GLY A 145 1.06 -2.08 -16.58
CA GLY A 145 1.37 -0.75 -16.06
C GLY A 145 2.85 -0.56 -15.68
N LEU A 146 3.75 -1.35 -16.27
CA LEU A 146 5.20 -1.24 -16.09
C LEU A 146 5.75 -0.02 -16.84
N PRO A 147 6.83 0.60 -16.36
CA PRO A 147 7.43 1.76 -17.02
C PRO A 147 7.96 1.38 -18.40
N LEU A 148 7.67 2.25 -19.38
CA LEU A 148 8.08 2.08 -20.78
C LEU A 148 9.21 3.04 -21.18
N ASP A 149 9.41 4.08 -20.40
CA ASP A 149 10.44 5.08 -20.62
C ASP A 149 11.76 4.60 -20.01
N GLU A 150 12.86 4.88 -20.70
CA GLU A 150 14.20 4.56 -20.23
C GLU A 150 14.80 5.74 -19.46
N GLY A 151 15.64 5.43 -18.47
CA GLY A 151 16.46 6.41 -17.78
C GLY A 151 16.09 6.60 -16.31
N ARG A 152 16.59 7.70 -15.75
CA ARG A 152 16.44 8.07 -14.33
C ARG A 152 15.14 8.82 -14.12
N MET A 153 14.33 8.38 -13.16
CA MET A 153 13.03 8.98 -12.84
C MET A 153 12.69 8.85 -11.35
N PRO A 154 11.87 9.76 -10.80
CA PRO A 154 11.38 9.62 -9.44
C PRO A 154 10.51 8.36 -9.32
N ILE A 155 10.67 7.66 -8.21
CA ILE A 155 9.82 6.52 -7.84
C ILE A 155 9.13 6.81 -6.51
N ARG A 156 7.84 6.50 -6.44
CA ARG A 156 7.06 6.53 -5.21
C ARG A 156 6.37 5.21 -5.00
N VAL A 157 6.57 4.60 -3.84
CA VAL A 157 5.99 3.31 -3.48
C VAL A 157 5.00 3.52 -2.34
N VAL A 158 3.78 3.05 -2.54
CA VAL A 158 2.71 3.05 -1.55
C VAL A 158 2.34 1.59 -1.27
N ILE A 159 2.48 1.15 -0.02
CA ILE A 159 2.24 -0.23 0.42
C ILE A 159 1.10 -0.23 1.42
N GLU A 160 -0.13 -0.43 0.97
CA GLU A 160 -1.32 -0.42 1.82
C GLU A 160 -1.60 -1.80 2.39
N SER A 161 -1.60 -1.93 3.71
CA SER A 161 -1.99 -3.15 4.41
C SER A 161 -3.51 -3.21 4.59
N ARG A 162 -4.14 -4.24 4.01
CA ARG A 162 -5.58 -4.49 4.07
C ARG A 162 -5.85 -5.99 4.14
N ASP A 163 -6.68 -6.42 5.09
CA ASP A 163 -7.18 -7.80 5.18
C ASP A 163 -6.05 -8.85 5.17
N GLY A 164 -4.94 -8.56 5.85
CA GLY A 164 -3.75 -9.43 5.87
C GLY A 164 -3.01 -9.55 4.53
N ARG A 165 -3.26 -8.65 3.58
CA ARG A 165 -2.57 -8.51 2.28
C ARG A 165 -1.94 -7.13 2.19
N GLU A 166 -0.99 -6.99 1.28
CA GLU A 166 -0.40 -5.69 0.95
C GLU A 166 -0.73 -5.32 -0.49
N HIS A 167 -1.35 -4.16 -0.67
CA HIS A 167 -1.64 -3.57 -1.96
C HIS A 167 -0.51 -2.60 -2.29
N TRP A 168 0.27 -2.94 -3.29
CA TRP A 168 1.43 -2.19 -3.72
C TRP A 168 1.05 -1.32 -4.91
N THR A 169 1.30 -0.02 -4.79
CA THR A 169 1.26 0.92 -5.93
C THR A 169 2.62 1.56 -6.08
N ARG A 170 3.26 1.34 -7.22
CA ARG A 170 4.56 1.91 -7.59
C ARG A 170 4.31 2.94 -8.68
N PHE A 171 4.64 4.20 -8.40
CA PHE A 171 4.58 5.28 -9.38
C PHE A 171 5.99 5.47 -9.94
N PHE A 172 6.17 5.18 -11.22
CA PHE A 172 7.37 5.55 -11.97
C PHE A 172 7.03 6.84 -12.71
N ALA A 173 7.60 7.96 -12.25
CA ALA A 173 7.05 9.29 -12.53
C ALA A 173 5.55 9.36 -12.16
N ASP A 174 4.67 9.59 -13.13
CA ASP A 174 3.22 9.69 -12.96
C ASP A 174 2.46 8.38 -13.27
N LYS A 175 3.17 7.33 -13.71
CA LYS A 175 2.56 6.07 -14.18
C LYS A 175 2.48 5.02 -13.07
N PRO A 176 1.28 4.58 -12.64
CA PRO A 176 1.13 3.60 -11.57
C PRO A 176 1.19 2.15 -12.09
N THR A 177 2.08 1.35 -11.49
CA THR A 177 2.03 -0.11 -11.50
C THR A 177 1.37 -0.59 -10.20
N ARG A 178 0.44 -1.56 -10.27
CA ARG A 178 -0.25 -2.09 -9.08
C ARG A 178 -0.09 -3.60 -8.95
N SER A 179 0.10 -4.07 -7.73
CA SER A 179 0.09 -5.50 -7.38
C SER A 179 -0.49 -5.74 -6.00
N VAL A 180 -0.82 -7.00 -5.71
CA VAL A 180 -1.28 -7.43 -4.39
C VAL A 180 -0.43 -8.58 -3.91
N MET A 181 0.22 -8.42 -2.76
CA MET A 181 1.00 -9.44 -2.08
C MET A 181 0.19 -10.09 -0.97
N SER A 182 0.33 -11.41 -0.84
CA SER A 182 -0.36 -12.20 0.19
C SER A 182 0.47 -13.41 0.62
N LEU A 183 0.18 -13.94 1.80
CA LEU A 183 0.82 -15.14 2.32
C LEU A 183 0.24 -16.37 1.58
N ALA A 184 1.09 -17.12 0.87
CA ALA A 184 0.66 -18.35 0.19
C ALA A 184 0.94 -19.60 1.03
N ALA A 185 2.09 -19.65 1.67
CA ALA A 185 2.50 -20.68 2.62
C ALA A 185 3.60 -20.12 3.54
N LYS A 186 3.98 -20.85 4.59
CA LYS A 186 5.13 -20.45 5.43
C LYS A 186 6.38 -20.27 4.56
N GLY A 187 7.01 -19.09 4.66
CA GLY A 187 8.17 -18.73 3.85
C GLY A 187 7.90 -18.34 2.39
N VAL A 188 6.64 -18.44 1.91
CA VAL A 188 6.28 -18.17 0.52
C VAL A 188 5.23 -17.06 0.43
N ILE A 189 5.58 -16.00 -0.28
CA ILE A 189 4.69 -14.90 -0.65
C ILE A 189 4.15 -15.13 -2.06
N GLU A 190 2.92 -14.68 -2.33
CA GLU A 190 2.32 -14.67 -3.66
C GLU A 190 1.93 -13.25 -4.04
N GLU A 191 2.53 -12.75 -5.11
CA GLU A 191 2.26 -11.44 -5.70
C GLU A 191 1.39 -11.60 -6.95
N HIS A 192 0.27 -10.88 -6.98
CA HIS A 192 -0.68 -10.86 -8.08
C HIS A 192 -0.59 -9.57 -8.90
N PHE A 193 -0.48 -9.72 -10.21
CA PHE A 193 -0.54 -8.66 -11.23
C PHE A 193 -1.69 -8.98 -12.21
N GLY A 194 -2.90 -8.56 -11.85
CA GLY A 194 -4.10 -8.90 -12.64
C GLY A 194 -4.26 -10.43 -12.76
N PRO A 195 -4.25 -11.01 -13.97
CA PRO A 195 -4.41 -12.45 -14.16
C PRO A 195 -3.14 -13.27 -13.83
N VAL A 196 -2.00 -12.61 -13.60
CA VAL A 196 -0.73 -13.27 -13.31
C VAL A 196 -0.52 -13.34 -11.81
N ALA A 197 -0.10 -14.50 -11.31
CA ALA A 197 0.34 -14.67 -9.93
C ALA A 197 1.74 -15.28 -9.91
N VAL A 198 2.64 -14.74 -9.09
CA VAL A 198 4.00 -15.24 -8.92
C VAL A 198 4.22 -15.56 -7.46
N ARG A 199 4.74 -16.75 -7.19
CA ARG A 199 5.14 -17.16 -5.84
C ARG A 199 6.64 -17.02 -5.67
N MET A 200 7.04 -16.43 -4.56
CA MET A 200 8.44 -16.18 -4.23
C MET A 200 8.73 -16.61 -2.80
N THR A 201 9.92 -17.17 -2.58
CA THR A 201 10.45 -17.40 -1.25
C THR A 201 11.18 -16.13 -0.80
N LEU A 202 10.93 -15.74 0.44
CA LEU A 202 11.64 -14.62 1.06
C LEU A 202 12.88 -15.14 1.80
N VAL A 203 14.07 -14.72 1.36
CA VAL A 203 15.35 -15.16 1.91
C VAL A 203 16.02 -13.97 2.61
N PRO A 204 15.85 -13.84 3.94
CA PRO A 204 16.45 -12.74 4.68
C PRO A 204 17.98 -12.85 4.66
N ARG A 205 18.65 -11.72 4.42
CA ARG A 205 20.10 -11.57 4.42
C ARG A 205 20.50 -10.54 5.48
N SER A 206 21.76 -10.57 5.91
CA SER A 206 22.27 -9.58 6.86
C SER A 206 22.30 -8.16 6.27
N ASP A 207 22.42 -8.06 4.95
CA ASP A 207 22.49 -6.81 4.19
C ASP A 207 21.17 -6.45 3.48
N GLY A 208 20.10 -7.25 3.66
CA GLY A 208 18.80 -6.99 3.04
C GLY A 208 17.93 -8.23 2.86
N LEU A 209 17.29 -8.36 1.70
CA LEU A 209 16.32 -9.41 1.39
C LEU A 209 16.44 -9.85 -0.07
N ASP A 210 16.40 -11.16 -0.31
CA ASP A 210 16.24 -11.73 -1.66
C ASP A 210 14.85 -12.34 -1.81
N MET A 211 14.21 -12.08 -2.95
CA MET A 211 12.96 -12.73 -3.34
C MET A 211 13.21 -13.69 -4.49
N GLN A 212 13.12 -14.99 -4.21
CA GLN A 212 13.44 -16.04 -5.18
C GLN A 212 12.16 -16.64 -5.75
N ARG A 213 11.97 -16.55 -7.07
CA ARG A 213 10.78 -17.13 -7.74
C ARG A 213 10.73 -18.64 -7.55
N VAL A 214 9.59 -19.13 -7.06
CA VAL A 214 9.27 -20.56 -6.93
C VAL A 214 8.41 -21.03 -8.10
N SER A 215 7.24 -20.40 -8.30
CA SER A 215 6.26 -20.80 -9.32
C SER A 215 5.44 -19.62 -9.81
N GLY A 216 4.61 -19.83 -10.82
CA GLY A 216 3.72 -18.79 -11.35
C GLY A 216 2.46 -19.39 -11.95
N ARG A 217 1.43 -18.55 -12.07
CA ARG A 217 0.13 -18.89 -12.66
C ARG A 217 -0.34 -17.78 -13.58
N ILE A 218 -1.10 -18.15 -14.59
CA ILE A 218 -1.86 -17.22 -15.43
C ILE A 218 -3.31 -17.69 -15.42
N TRP A 219 -4.25 -16.79 -15.08
CA TRP A 219 -5.68 -17.11 -14.93
C TRP A 219 -5.94 -18.28 -13.96
N GLY A 220 -5.12 -18.41 -12.92
CA GLY A 220 -5.21 -19.50 -11.94
C GLY A 220 -4.57 -20.83 -12.39
N VAL A 221 -4.17 -20.96 -13.67
CA VAL A 221 -3.52 -22.17 -14.19
C VAL A 221 -2.00 -22.11 -13.94
N PRO A 222 -1.38 -23.14 -13.33
CA PRO A 222 0.07 -23.22 -13.15
C PRO A 222 0.82 -23.15 -14.47
N LEU A 223 1.86 -22.32 -14.53
CA LEU A 223 2.76 -22.26 -15.68
C LEU A 223 3.80 -23.39 -15.61
N PRO A 224 4.07 -24.08 -16.74
CA PRO A 224 5.23 -24.95 -16.88
C PRO A 224 6.53 -24.20 -16.59
N GLY A 225 7.52 -24.89 -16.03
CA GLY A 225 8.79 -24.29 -15.61
C GLY A 225 9.49 -23.45 -16.68
N PHE A 226 9.47 -23.91 -17.94
CA PHE A 226 10.11 -23.24 -19.07
C PHE A 226 9.38 -21.97 -19.55
N LEU A 227 8.14 -21.72 -19.10
CA LEU A 227 7.38 -20.49 -19.37
C LEU A 227 7.43 -19.50 -18.21
N LEU A 228 8.05 -19.87 -17.09
CA LEU A 228 8.11 -18.98 -15.93
C LEU A 228 9.10 -17.85 -16.18
N PRO A 229 8.75 -16.60 -15.79
CA PRO A 229 9.68 -15.49 -15.88
C PRO A 229 10.92 -15.74 -15.02
N THR A 230 12.08 -15.28 -15.48
CA THR A 230 13.22 -15.07 -14.59
C THR A 230 12.98 -13.78 -13.83
N ILE A 231 13.02 -13.85 -12.50
CA ILE A 231 12.82 -12.69 -11.63
C ILE A 231 14.04 -12.58 -10.73
N LYS A 232 14.76 -11.47 -10.89
CA LYS A 232 15.72 -10.98 -9.91
C LYS A 232 14.99 -9.90 -9.11
N ALA A 233 14.91 -10.06 -7.80
CA ALA A 233 14.31 -9.07 -6.91
C ALA A 233 15.11 -9.06 -5.61
N GLU A 234 16.00 -8.08 -5.50
CA GLU A 234 16.94 -7.93 -4.40
C GLU A 234 16.70 -6.58 -3.73
N GLU A 235 16.72 -6.59 -2.41
CA GLU A 235 16.69 -5.41 -1.57
C GLU A 235 17.94 -5.39 -0.72
N ARG A 236 18.59 -4.23 -0.60
CA ARG A 236 19.85 -4.04 0.12
C ARG A 236 19.86 -2.69 0.83
N VAL A 237 20.87 -2.47 1.66
CA VAL A 237 21.21 -1.14 2.18
C VAL A 237 22.32 -0.54 1.34
N ASP A 238 22.17 0.70 0.89
CA ASP A 238 23.26 1.41 0.22
C ASP A 238 24.25 2.02 1.23
N GLU A 239 25.34 2.62 0.73
CA GLU A 239 26.37 3.26 1.57
C GLU A 239 25.82 4.43 2.40
N GLY A 240 24.71 5.05 1.96
CA GLY A 240 24.02 6.13 2.65
C GLY A 240 22.95 5.66 3.63
N GLY A 241 22.79 4.35 3.86
CA GLY A 241 21.78 3.79 4.75
C GLY A 241 20.36 3.75 4.19
N ARG A 242 20.19 3.99 2.89
CA ARG A 242 18.89 3.99 2.19
C ARG A 242 18.52 2.58 1.73
N HIS A 243 17.22 2.35 1.50
CA HIS A 243 16.75 1.07 0.99
C HIS A 243 17.02 1.02 -0.51
N ARG A 244 17.98 0.21 -0.94
CA ARG A 244 18.29 -0.02 -2.35
C ARG A 244 17.49 -1.21 -2.86
N PHE A 245 16.87 -1.07 -4.03
CA PHE A 245 16.23 -2.17 -4.74
C PHE A 245 16.90 -2.42 -6.10
N ASP A 246 16.91 -3.67 -6.53
CA ASP A 246 17.31 -4.10 -7.87
C ASP A 246 16.35 -5.20 -8.35
N VAL A 247 15.54 -4.87 -9.35
CA VAL A 247 14.49 -5.74 -9.88
C VAL A 247 14.67 -5.90 -11.38
N GLU A 248 14.72 -7.14 -11.85
CA GLU A 248 14.69 -7.48 -13.26
C GLU A 248 13.72 -8.62 -13.51
N ILE A 249 12.83 -8.43 -14.48
CA ILE A 249 11.87 -9.44 -14.94
C ILE A 249 12.16 -9.72 -16.42
N ARG A 250 12.51 -10.97 -16.73
CA ARG A 250 12.69 -11.46 -18.10
C ARG A 250 11.70 -12.58 -18.38
N LEU A 251 11.08 -12.55 -19.54
CA LEU A 251 10.20 -13.60 -20.03
C LEU A 251 11.01 -14.58 -20.89
N PRO A 252 10.78 -15.90 -20.77
CA PRO A 252 11.39 -16.88 -21.67
C PRO A 252 11.08 -16.52 -23.13
N LEU A 253 12.08 -16.61 -24.01
CA LEU A 253 12.01 -16.28 -25.44
C LEU A 253 11.76 -14.80 -25.79
N LEU A 254 11.13 -14.03 -24.90
CA LEU A 254 10.68 -12.66 -25.13
C LEU A 254 11.60 -11.60 -24.50
N GLY A 255 12.69 -12.02 -23.86
CA GLY A 255 13.69 -11.11 -23.30
C GLY A 255 13.19 -10.32 -22.10
N ARG A 256 13.81 -9.17 -21.85
CA ARG A 256 13.46 -8.30 -20.71
C ARG A 256 12.08 -7.70 -20.86
N LEU A 257 11.29 -7.79 -19.79
CA LEU A 257 10.02 -7.09 -19.64
C LEU A 257 10.22 -5.75 -18.93
N VAL A 258 11.02 -5.72 -17.88
CA VAL A 258 11.46 -4.50 -17.19
C VAL A 258 12.70 -4.81 -16.36
N ALA A 259 13.61 -3.85 -16.24
CA ALA A 259 14.58 -3.81 -15.16
C ALA A 259 14.59 -2.43 -14.54
N TYR A 260 14.72 -2.34 -13.22
CA TYR A 260 14.86 -1.08 -12.53
C TYR A 260 15.65 -1.27 -11.24
N ARG A 261 16.54 -0.31 -10.98
CA ARG A 261 17.35 -0.26 -9.77
C ARG A 261 17.37 1.14 -9.22
N GLY A 262 17.46 1.29 -7.91
CA GLY A 262 17.32 2.59 -7.28
C GLY A 262 17.29 2.51 -5.77
N TYR A 263 16.80 3.57 -5.14
CA TYR A 263 16.66 3.64 -3.69
C TYR A 263 15.34 4.29 -3.27
N LEU A 264 14.98 4.05 -2.00
CA LEU A 264 13.86 4.61 -1.25
C LEU A 264 14.33 5.10 0.13
#